data_AF-A0A158P434-F1
#
_entry.id   AF-A0A158P434-F1
#
_cell.length_a   1.000
_cell.length_b   1.000
_cell.length_c   1.000
_cell.angle_alpha   90.00
_cell.angle_beta   90.00
_cell.angle_gamma   90.00
#
_symmetry.space_group_name_H-M   'P 1'
#
loop_
_entity.id
_entity.type
_entity.pdbx_description
1 polymer ?
#
loop_
_entity_poly.entity_id
_entity_poly.type
_entity_poly.pdbx_seq_one_letter_code
_entity_poly.pdbx_strand_id
1 'polypeptide(L)'
;MEIMEDGNLVDRVRILLQRDMEYYQEMQTVLREPLCIRISGGRLDFPRHASFAAIKIVTWWEADFMAAFKRPSGLSSSGNESSSSVDSEDGVIKRIQPSDFIMLVVDTAEQLLEHLHMLIQESLDHADLTVLTATLGAAALIRNCLWCYNQHAKGTISSQSSEKINKSHKAFHEMAEAVAERLLDLHCRLISLYILNEADSLSWHSNKPFFERERCSYVIQMWWLYMQGTKADLWNTVSPKMAQRVFSEMLNESLSIITTRFIHGRPTLARFEQFWSDAFNALCCTGYLALGACVDSDGMIGTRPNNLPTVIRDIHAKCNELLICLLLRGTPLKELYQIFRHGLENLTILRPRRGPAPWLLICAPNLLGLDAINSPADIITLSEDKVVILELNVLRHQPQPNWPQLMKVISMSNYIVAKMLLKTLVRQNVGVTCVDDSDAVEKSKTDERSCSGFLCSSSACDKTLKITSSLVLYSLFHILVITVNEPEHVIIPALKQDPNWSNYLDRQQVVCFYEISFEELIV
;
A
#
# COMPACT_ATOMS: atom_id res chain seq x y z
N MET A 1 -14.26 -7.58 -26.60
CA MET A 1 -13.05 -7.75 -27.44
C MET A 1 -12.75 -9.25 -27.53
N GLU A 2 -13.51 -9.99 -28.37
CA GLU A 2 -13.24 -11.41 -28.63
C GLU A 2 -12.29 -11.51 -29.83
N ILE A 3 -11.14 -12.14 -29.63
CA ILE A 3 -10.16 -12.40 -30.67
C ILE A 3 -10.32 -13.88 -31.04
N MET A 4 -10.43 -14.18 -32.34
CA MET A 4 -10.45 -15.56 -32.82
C MET A 4 -9.22 -16.29 -32.26
N GLU A 5 -9.46 -17.39 -31.54
CA GLU A 5 -8.41 -18.13 -30.81
C GLU A 5 -7.47 -18.90 -31.75
N ASP A 6 -7.84 -19.04 -33.02
CA ASP A 6 -7.12 -19.79 -34.03
C ASP A 6 -6.06 -18.94 -34.75
N GLY A 7 -4.78 -19.13 -34.40
CA GLY A 7 -3.65 -18.45 -35.04
C GLY A 7 -2.31 -18.68 -34.32
N ASN A 8 -1.20 -18.28 -34.95
CA ASN A 8 0.10 -18.20 -34.26
C ASN A 8 0.03 -17.13 -33.16
N LEU A 9 0.66 -17.37 -32.00
CA LEU A 9 0.59 -16.43 -30.88
C LEU A 9 1.08 -15.03 -31.28
N VAL A 10 2.16 -14.92 -32.06
CA VAL A 10 2.70 -13.64 -32.54
C VAL A 10 1.63 -12.82 -33.28
N ASP A 11 0.86 -13.46 -34.16
CA ASP A 11 -0.19 -12.79 -34.94
C ASP A 11 -1.37 -12.39 -34.06
N ARG A 12 -1.75 -13.25 -33.10
CA ARG A 12 -2.81 -12.94 -32.12
C ARG A 12 -2.45 -11.72 -31.27
N VAL A 13 -1.19 -11.64 -30.82
CA VAL A 13 -0.69 -10.47 -30.08
C VAL A 13 -0.74 -9.22 -30.94
N ARG A 14 -0.27 -9.28 -32.19
CA ARG A 14 -0.33 -8.13 -33.10
C ARG A 14 -1.75 -7.61 -33.31
N ILE A 15 -2.71 -8.50 -33.56
CA ILE A 15 -4.13 -8.14 -33.75
C ILE A 15 -4.72 -7.55 -32.45
N LEU A 16 -4.39 -8.12 -31.29
CA LEU A 16 -4.83 -7.61 -29.99
C LEU A 16 -4.35 -6.17 -29.76
N LEU A 17 -3.06 -5.91 -29.98
CA LEU A 17 -2.48 -4.59 -29.76
C LEU A 17 -3.04 -3.55 -30.75
N GLN A 18 -3.25 -3.95 -32.01
CA GLN A 18 -3.91 -3.09 -32.99
C GLN A 18 -5.33 -2.70 -32.53
N ARG A 19 -6.13 -3.66 -32.08
CA ARG A 19 -7.50 -3.41 -31.58
C ARG A 19 -7.52 -2.60 -30.29
N ASP A 20 -6.56 -2.81 -29.40
CA ASP A 20 -6.40 -2.03 -28.18
C ASP A 20 -6.06 -0.56 -28.52
N MET A 21 -5.23 -0.32 -29.53
CA MET A 21 -4.92 1.02 -30.03
C MET A 21 -6.13 1.67 -30.72
N GLU A 22 -6.85 0.95 -31.57
CA GLU A 22 -8.09 1.43 -32.20
C GLU A 22 -9.13 1.84 -31.13
N TYR A 23 -9.30 1.00 -30.11
CA TYR A 23 -10.17 1.31 -28.97
C TYR A 23 -9.71 2.56 -28.22
N TYR A 24 -8.42 2.72 -27.97
CA TYR A 24 -7.87 3.93 -27.35
C TYR A 24 -8.12 5.18 -28.21
N GLN A 25 -7.92 5.10 -29.51
CA GLN A 25 -8.17 6.21 -30.43
C GLN A 25 -9.64 6.66 -30.41
N GLU A 26 -10.58 5.71 -30.36
CA GLU A 26 -12.02 5.99 -30.32
C GLU A 26 -12.50 6.48 -28.94
N MET A 27 -12.07 5.82 -27.87
CA MET A 27 -12.65 5.99 -26.53
C MET A 27 -11.76 6.78 -25.57
N GLN A 28 -10.54 7.14 -25.98
CA GLN A 28 -9.53 7.85 -25.18
C GLN A 28 -9.30 7.20 -23.81
N THR A 29 -9.41 5.88 -23.75
CA THR A 29 -9.24 5.09 -22.53
C THR A 29 -8.67 3.72 -22.87
N VAL A 30 -7.92 3.15 -21.93
CA VAL A 30 -7.41 1.77 -22.03
C VAL A 30 -8.24 0.88 -21.11
N LEU A 31 -8.69 -0.25 -21.67
CA LEU A 31 -9.40 -1.28 -20.91
C LEU A 31 -8.47 -1.86 -19.83
N ARG A 32 -8.99 -1.97 -18.61
CA ARG A 32 -8.27 -2.49 -17.45
C ARG A 32 -9.00 -3.68 -16.88
N GLU A 33 -8.24 -4.67 -16.45
CA GLU A 33 -8.76 -5.81 -15.72
C GLU A 33 -8.06 -5.91 -14.35
N PRO A 34 -8.80 -6.30 -13.28
CA PRO A 34 -8.24 -6.46 -11.96
C PRO A 34 -7.46 -7.78 -11.85
N LEU A 35 -6.35 -7.74 -11.12
CA LEU A 35 -5.66 -8.94 -10.63
C LEU A 35 -6.33 -9.44 -9.35
N CYS A 36 -6.12 -10.72 -9.03
CA CYS A 36 -6.51 -11.27 -7.74
C CYS A 36 -5.93 -10.44 -6.58
N ILE A 37 -6.79 -10.03 -5.65
CA ILE A 37 -6.38 -9.19 -4.50
C ILE A 37 -5.37 -9.89 -3.59
N ARG A 38 -5.37 -11.23 -3.55
CA ARG A 38 -4.40 -12.02 -2.78
C ARG A 38 -3.02 -12.10 -3.44
N ILE A 39 -2.92 -11.76 -4.72
CA ILE A 39 -1.66 -11.77 -5.49
C ILE A 39 -1.06 -10.37 -5.56
N SER A 40 -1.90 -9.33 -5.57
CA SER A 40 -1.45 -7.94 -5.61
C SER A 40 -0.43 -7.67 -4.50
N GLY A 41 0.66 -7.00 -4.87
CA GLY A 41 1.82 -6.75 -4.03
C GLY A 41 2.72 -7.97 -3.82
N GLY A 42 2.98 -8.31 -2.56
CA GLY A 42 3.94 -9.36 -2.20
C GLY A 42 5.40 -9.05 -2.58
N ARG A 43 6.20 -10.11 -2.79
CA ARG A 43 7.65 -9.97 -3.03
C ARG A 43 7.97 -9.28 -4.36
N LEU A 44 7.22 -9.60 -5.42
CA LEU A 44 7.40 -9.04 -6.76
C LEU A 44 6.60 -7.75 -6.97
N ASP A 45 5.81 -7.33 -5.99
CA ASP A 45 4.97 -6.14 -6.03
C ASP A 45 4.03 -6.13 -7.25
N PHE A 46 3.15 -7.14 -7.35
CA PHE A 46 2.16 -7.21 -8.44
C PHE A 46 1.18 -6.03 -8.38
N PRO A 47 0.72 -5.50 -9.53
CA PRO A 47 -0.24 -4.41 -9.58
C PRO A 47 -1.63 -4.88 -9.13
N ARG A 48 -2.54 -3.92 -8.87
CA ARG A 48 -3.97 -4.24 -8.67
C ARG A 48 -4.73 -4.34 -9.98
N HIS A 49 -4.38 -3.50 -10.95
CA HIS A 49 -4.93 -3.52 -12.30
C HIS A 49 -3.80 -3.52 -13.33
N ALA A 50 -4.05 -4.12 -14.48
CA ALA A 50 -3.19 -4.01 -15.65
C ALA A 50 -4.07 -3.80 -16.89
N SER A 51 -3.45 -3.40 -18.00
CA SER A 51 -4.17 -3.31 -19.27
C SER A 51 -4.72 -4.67 -19.67
N PHE A 52 -5.91 -4.67 -20.27
CA PHE A 52 -6.56 -5.86 -20.81
C PHE A 52 -5.61 -6.62 -21.74
N ALA A 53 -4.92 -5.91 -22.62
CA ALA A 53 -3.98 -6.51 -23.55
C ALA A 53 -2.86 -7.29 -22.83
N ALA A 54 -2.24 -6.70 -21.80
CA ALA A 54 -1.18 -7.37 -21.03
C ALA A 54 -1.70 -8.63 -20.33
N ILE A 55 -2.90 -8.58 -19.74
CA ILE A 55 -3.50 -9.74 -19.07
C ILE A 55 -3.78 -10.88 -20.06
N LYS A 56 -4.33 -10.57 -21.25
CA LYS A 56 -4.56 -11.60 -22.29
C LYS A 56 -3.26 -12.20 -22.80
N ILE A 57 -2.24 -11.38 -23.03
CA ILE A 57 -0.91 -11.85 -23.46
C ILE A 57 -0.32 -12.81 -22.42
N VAL A 58 -0.34 -12.45 -21.13
CA VAL A 58 0.15 -13.34 -20.07
C VAL A 58 -0.69 -14.61 -19.97
N THR A 59 -2.01 -14.52 -20.15
CA THR A 59 -2.89 -15.71 -20.18
C THR A 59 -2.45 -16.70 -21.25
N TRP A 60 -2.13 -16.20 -22.46
CA TRP A 60 -1.61 -17.05 -23.53
C TRP A 60 -0.21 -17.58 -23.25
N TRP A 61 0.68 -16.76 -22.67
CA TRP A 61 2.00 -17.21 -22.24
C TRP A 61 1.93 -18.33 -21.19
N GLU A 62 1.00 -18.26 -20.25
CA GLU A 62 0.81 -19.29 -19.22
C GLU A 62 0.36 -20.62 -19.85
N ALA A 63 -0.55 -20.59 -20.83
CA ALA A 63 -0.98 -21.78 -21.55
C ALA A 63 0.19 -22.42 -22.33
N ASP A 64 0.98 -21.61 -23.04
CA ASP A 64 2.14 -22.09 -23.80
C ASP A 64 3.29 -22.54 -22.86
N PHE A 65 3.44 -21.92 -21.69
CA PHE A 65 4.42 -22.32 -20.67
C PHE A 65 4.10 -23.73 -20.15
N MET A 66 2.83 -23.98 -19.82
CA MET A 66 2.37 -25.30 -19.39
C MET A 66 2.63 -26.36 -20.47
N ALA A 67 2.37 -26.04 -21.74
CA ALA A 67 2.64 -26.94 -22.86
C ALA A 67 4.14 -27.24 -23.04
N ALA A 68 5.00 -26.22 -22.90
CA ALA A 68 6.45 -26.36 -23.13
C ALA A 68 7.21 -27.00 -21.96
N PHE A 69 6.89 -26.63 -20.71
CA PHE A 69 7.62 -27.08 -19.51
C PHE A 69 6.91 -28.20 -18.75
N LYS A 70 5.64 -28.52 -19.09
CA LYS A 70 4.82 -29.56 -18.44
C LYS A 70 4.70 -29.42 -16.92
N ARG A 71 4.78 -28.19 -16.41
CA ARG A 71 4.67 -27.85 -14.99
C ARG A 71 4.15 -26.42 -14.84
N PRO A 72 3.48 -26.09 -13.71
CA PRO A 72 3.04 -24.73 -13.44
C PRO A 72 4.22 -23.76 -13.30
N SER A 73 4.04 -22.55 -13.82
CA SER A 73 4.97 -21.42 -13.63
C SER A 73 4.94 -20.84 -12.21
N GLY A 74 3.93 -21.23 -11.42
CA GLY A 74 3.64 -20.64 -10.12
C GLY A 74 2.76 -19.37 -10.19
N LEU A 75 2.40 -18.90 -11.38
CA LEU A 75 1.49 -17.77 -11.57
C LEU A 75 0.02 -18.21 -11.66
N SER A 76 -0.26 -19.33 -12.31
CA SER A 76 -1.60 -19.94 -12.38
C SER A 76 -1.68 -21.23 -11.54
N SER A 77 -2.78 -21.43 -10.81
CA SER A 77 -3.00 -22.63 -9.97
C SER A 77 -3.71 -23.77 -10.69
N SER A 78 -3.97 -23.66 -12.00
CA SER A 78 -4.75 -24.61 -12.79
C SER A 78 -4.08 -25.99 -12.98
N GLY A 79 -3.02 -26.30 -12.24
CA GLY A 79 -2.20 -27.50 -12.44
C GLY A 79 -2.52 -28.70 -11.55
N ASN A 80 -3.45 -28.62 -10.59
CA ASN A 80 -3.58 -29.66 -9.55
C ASN A 80 -4.90 -30.46 -9.51
N GLU A 81 -5.85 -30.23 -10.42
CA GLU A 81 -7.06 -31.06 -10.48
C GLU A 81 -7.18 -31.73 -11.85
N SER A 82 -6.57 -32.92 -11.94
CA SER A 82 -6.91 -34.07 -12.81
C SER A 82 -5.67 -34.81 -13.33
N SER A 83 -4.79 -35.26 -12.43
CA SER A 83 -3.88 -36.38 -12.71
C SER A 83 -4.53 -37.71 -12.37
N SER A 84 -5.77 -37.93 -12.83
CA SER A 84 -6.32 -39.28 -12.91
C SER A 84 -7.54 -39.30 -13.83
N SER A 85 -7.39 -40.06 -14.91
CA SER A 85 -8.42 -40.70 -15.73
C SER A 85 -8.74 -40.07 -17.10
N VAL A 86 -8.43 -40.91 -18.09
CA VAL A 86 -9.08 -41.12 -19.39
C VAL A 86 -8.47 -40.42 -20.59
N ASP A 87 -7.68 -41.21 -21.32
CA ASP A 87 -7.43 -41.10 -22.76
C ASP A 87 -8.74 -40.82 -23.52
N SER A 88 -8.84 -39.65 -24.14
CA SER A 88 -9.87 -39.34 -25.13
C SER A 88 -9.50 -38.07 -25.92
N GLU A 89 -8.86 -38.31 -27.07
CA GLU A 89 -8.98 -37.58 -28.35
C GLU A 89 -8.80 -36.04 -28.42
N ASP A 90 -7.68 -35.68 -29.08
CA ASP A 90 -7.62 -34.73 -30.21
C ASP A 90 -7.86 -33.24 -29.94
N GLY A 91 -6.88 -32.64 -29.26
CA GLY A 91 -6.45 -31.27 -29.57
C GLY A 91 -4.96 -31.31 -29.93
N VAL A 92 -4.57 -30.75 -31.07
CA VAL A 92 -3.17 -30.69 -31.51
C VAL A 92 -2.36 -29.84 -30.51
N ILE A 93 -1.86 -30.46 -29.43
CA ILE A 93 -0.93 -29.82 -28.50
C ILE A 93 0.39 -29.70 -29.26
N LYS A 94 0.62 -28.54 -29.88
CA LYS A 94 1.92 -28.19 -30.45
C LYS A 94 2.99 -28.43 -29.38
N ARG A 95 3.90 -29.38 -29.62
CA ARG A 95 5.06 -29.61 -28.75
C ARG A 95 6.04 -28.45 -28.92
N ILE A 96 5.85 -27.38 -28.17
CA ILE A 96 6.75 -26.23 -28.14
C ILE A 96 7.97 -26.61 -27.27
N GLN A 97 9.18 -26.43 -27.80
CA GLN A 97 10.39 -26.61 -26.98
C GLN A 97 10.57 -25.42 -26.02
N PRO A 98 11.15 -25.63 -24.82
CA PRO A 98 11.41 -24.56 -23.86
C PRO A 98 12.16 -23.35 -24.45
N SER A 99 13.12 -23.57 -25.36
CA SER A 99 13.85 -22.48 -26.03
C SER A 99 12.96 -21.66 -26.96
N ASP A 100 12.07 -22.33 -27.68
CA ASP A 100 11.20 -21.72 -28.69
C ASP A 100 10.10 -20.92 -28.00
N PHE A 101 9.59 -21.43 -26.87
CA PHE A 101 8.71 -20.68 -25.98
C PHE A 101 9.36 -19.38 -25.50
N ILE A 102 10.60 -19.42 -25.03
CA ILE A 102 11.28 -18.21 -24.53
C ILE A 102 11.46 -17.18 -25.66
N MET A 103 11.80 -17.63 -26.86
CA MET A 103 11.88 -16.73 -28.02
C MET A 103 10.52 -16.10 -28.35
N LEU A 104 9.46 -16.90 -28.36
CA LEU A 104 8.09 -16.44 -28.58
C LEU A 104 7.66 -15.39 -27.55
N VAL A 105 7.95 -15.61 -26.27
CA VAL A 105 7.68 -14.65 -25.19
C VAL A 105 8.47 -13.37 -25.39
N VAL A 106 9.75 -13.45 -25.74
CA VAL A 106 10.58 -12.26 -26.00
C VAL A 106 10.03 -11.44 -27.17
N ASP A 107 9.70 -12.09 -28.29
CA ASP A 107 9.21 -11.42 -29.51
C ASP A 107 7.83 -10.76 -29.30
N THR A 108 6.95 -11.39 -28.49
CA THR A 108 5.64 -10.83 -28.15
C THR A 108 5.72 -9.77 -27.05
N ALA A 109 6.67 -9.89 -26.13
CA ALA A 109 6.95 -8.88 -25.12
C ALA A 109 7.52 -7.60 -25.75
N GLU A 110 8.35 -7.70 -26.79
CA GLU A 110 8.87 -6.55 -27.53
C GLU A 110 7.75 -5.76 -28.23
N GLN A 111 6.81 -6.44 -28.90
CA GLN A 111 5.63 -5.80 -29.49
C GLN A 111 4.77 -5.08 -28.45
N LEU A 112 4.54 -5.71 -27.29
CA LEU A 112 3.81 -5.07 -26.20
C LEU A 112 4.57 -3.86 -25.64
N LEU A 113 5.90 -3.94 -25.55
CA LEU A 113 6.74 -2.83 -25.08
C LEU A 113 6.60 -1.61 -26.01
N GLU A 114 6.66 -1.82 -27.34
CA GLU A 114 6.43 -0.76 -28.32
C GLU A 114 5.02 -0.15 -28.20
N HIS A 115 4.00 -1.00 -28.05
CA HIS A 115 2.62 -0.55 -27.83
C HIS A 115 2.46 0.30 -26.57
N LEU A 116 3.04 -0.15 -25.45
CA LEU A 116 3.00 0.61 -24.20
C LEU A 116 3.74 1.94 -24.35
N HIS A 117 4.88 2.00 -25.04
CA HIS A 117 5.57 3.27 -25.31
C HIS A 117 4.68 4.26 -26.06
N MET A 118 3.95 3.82 -27.09
CA MET A 118 3.02 4.69 -27.82
C MET A 118 1.91 5.20 -26.89
N LEU A 119 1.27 4.32 -26.12
CA LEU A 119 0.22 4.72 -25.16
C LEU A 119 0.75 5.69 -24.10
N ILE A 120 1.96 5.46 -23.59
CA ILE A 120 2.61 6.35 -22.62
C ILE A 120 2.81 7.74 -23.25
N GLN A 121 3.35 7.80 -24.47
CA GLN A 121 3.59 9.08 -25.14
C GLN A 121 2.28 9.87 -25.35
N GLU A 122 1.26 9.24 -25.91
CA GLU A 122 -0.05 9.85 -26.13
C GLU A 122 -0.69 10.30 -24.80
N SER A 123 -0.60 9.47 -23.76
CA SER A 123 -1.15 9.81 -22.44
C SER A 123 -0.43 11.00 -21.77
N LEU A 124 0.86 11.21 -22.05
CA LEU A 124 1.60 12.37 -21.56
C LEU A 124 1.19 13.64 -22.31
N ASP A 125 0.97 13.55 -23.61
CA ASP A 125 0.53 14.68 -24.44
C ASP A 125 -0.90 15.14 -24.06
N HIS A 126 -1.75 14.20 -23.59
CA HIS A 126 -3.11 14.47 -23.12
C HIS A 126 -3.26 14.58 -21.59
N ALA A 127 -2.17 14.39 -20.83
CA ALA A 127 -2.19 14.34 -19.37
C ALA A 127 -3.18 13.32 -18.77
N ASP A 128 -3.34 12.16 -19.40
CA ASP A 128 -4.24 11.09 -18.95
C ASP A 128 -3.57 10.18 -17.92
N LEU A 129 -3.78 10.54 -16.64
CA LEU A 129 -3.33 9.76 -15.48
C LEU A 129 -3.88 8.33 -15.48
N THR A 130 -5.06 8.13 -16.05
CA THR A 130 -5.74 6.83 -15.99
C THR A 130 -5.07 5.86 -16.96
N VAL A 131 -4.65 6.31 -18.14
CA VAL A 131 -3.87 5.52 -19.09
C VAL A 131 -2.46 5.26 -18.56
N LEU A 132 -1.80 6.27 -17.97
CA LEU A 132 -0.49 6.11 -17.35
C LEU A 132 -0.48 5.06 -16.22
N THR A 133 -1.49 5.06 -15.37
CA THR A 133 -1.61 4.04 -14.30
C THR A 133 -1.89 2.64 -14.86
N ALA A 134 -2.65 2.54 -15.96
CA ALA A 134 -2.89 1.27 -16.64
C ALA A 134 -1.63 0.69 -17.30
N THR A 135 -0.85 1.53 -17.99
CA THR A 135 0.41 1.13 -18.64
C THR A 135 1.49 0.80 -17.61
N LEU A 136 1.55 1.52 -16.48
CA LEU A 136 2.41 1.17 -15.35
C LEU A 136 2.05 -0.20 -14.76
N GLY A 137 0.76 -0.48 -14.59
CA GLY A 137 0.26 -1.79 -14.16
C GLY A 137 0.64 -2.90 -15.14
N ALA A 138 0.47 -2.67 -16.45
CA ALA A 138 0.88 -3.59 -17.49
C ALA A 138 2.39 -3.88 -17.45
N ALA A 139 3.23 -2.84 -17.37
CA ALA A 139 4.68 -3.00 -17.30
C ALA A 139 5.12 -3.79 -16.05
N ALA A 140 4.52 -3.50 -14.89
CA ALA A 140 4.79 -4.23 -13.65
C ALA A 140 4.38 -5.71 -13.73
N LEU A 141 3.21 -6.01 -14.31
CA LEU A 141 2.74 -7.38 -14.51
C LEU A 141 3.73 -8.16 -15.40
N ILE A 142 4.05 -7.63 -16.58
CA ILE A 142 4.92 -8.30 -17.56
C ILE A 142 6.32 -8.51 -16.98
N ARG A 143 6.90 -7.49 -16.34
CA ARG A 143 8.17 -7.62 -15.61
C ARG A 143 8.14 -8.81 -14.65
N ASN A 144 7.10 -8.90 -13.82
CA ASN A 144 7.00 -9.96 -12.83
C ASN A 144 6.83 -11.35 -13.46
N CYS A 145 6.06 -11.47 -14.54
CA CYS A 145 5.89 -12.71 -15.29
C CYS A 145 7.19 -13.17 -15.95
N LEU A 146 7.90 -12.27 -16.63
CA LEU A 146 9.21 -12.54 -17.25
C LEU A 146 10.24 -12.99 -16.21
N TRP A 147 10.20 -12.39 -15.00
CA TRP A 147 11.05 -12.84 -13.89
C TRP A 147 10.74 -14.29 -13.52
N CYS A 148 9.47 -14.66 -13.35
CA CYS A 148 9.05 -16.02 -13.00
C CYS A 148 9.49 -17.02 -14.07
N TYR A 149 9.23 -16.74 -15.35
CA TYR A 149 9.66 -17.60 -16.45
C TYR A 149 11.17 -17.77 -16.49
N ASN A 150 11.94 -16.69 -16.28
CA ASN A 150 13.39 -16.78 -16.25
C ASN A 150 13.87 -17.65 -15.07
N GLN A 151 13.28 -17.53 -13.88
CA GLN A 151 13.63 -18.40 -12.74
C GLN A 151 13.35 -19.87 -13.02
N HIS A 152 12.20 -20.18 -13.61
CA HIS A 152 11.82 -21.56 -13.92
C HIS A 152 12.55 -22.11 -15.14
N ALA A 153 12.99 -21.29 -16.09
CA ALA A 153 13.73 -21.75 -17.25
C ALA A 153 15.22 -22.01 -16.96
N LYS A 154 15.76 -21.54 -15.83
CA LYS A 154 17.16 -21.74 -15.43
C LYS A 154 17.58 -23.21 -15.53
N GLY A 155 18.67 -23.45 -16.25
CA GLY A 155 19.24 -24.79 -16.47
C GLY A 155 18.55 -25.64 -17.54
N THR A 156 17.38 -25.23 -18.05
CA THR A 156 16.65 -25.96 -19.12
C THR A 156 16.88 -25.33 -20.49
N ILE A 157 17.14 -24.02 -20.54
CA ILE A 157 17.33 -23.25 -21.79
C ILE A 157 18.80 -22.90 -22.02
N SER A 158 19.14 -22.56 -23.26
CA SER A 158 20.47 -22.08 -23.63
C SER A 158 20.81 -20.76 -22.92
N SER A 159 22.12 -20.48 -22.77
CA SER A 159 22.60 -19.22 -22.21
C SER A 159 22.12 -18.00 -23.03
N GLN A 160 22.06 -18.13 -24.34
CA GLN A 160 21.58 -17.09 -25.25
C GLN A 160 20.10 -16.76 -25.03
N SER A 161 19.24 -17.78 -24.88
CA SER A 161 17.81 -17.58 -24.59
C SER A 161 17.60 -16.96 -23.20
N SER A 162 18.37 -17.37 -22.21
CA SER A 162 18.33 -16.79 -20.85
C SER A 162 18.75 -15.32 -20.84
N GLU A 163 19.75 -14.95 -21.64
CA GLU A 163 20.17 -13.55 -21.77
C GLU A 163 19.07 -12.69 -22.41
N LYS A 164 18.40 -13.19 -23.45
CA LYS A 164 17.31 -12.47 -24.14
C LYS A 164 16.11 -12.19 -23.23
N ILE A 165 15.62 -13.18 -22.48
CA ILE A 165 14.51 -12.96 -21.55
C ILE A 165 14.90 -12.00 -20.41
N ASN A 166 16.16 -12.07 -19.95
CA ASN A 166 16.65 -11.15 -18.94
C ASN A 166 16.75 -9.70 -19.46
N LYS A 167 17.11 -9.50 -20.73
CA LYS A 167 17.05 -8.19 -21.39
C LYS A 167 15.62 -7.66 -21.46
N SER A 168 14.67 -8.49 -21.88
CA SER A 168 13.24 -8.12 -21.90
C SER A 168 12.72 -7.75 -20.50
N HIS A 169 13.05 -8.55 -19.47
CA HIS A 169 12.73 -8.25 -18.07
C HIS A 169 13.27 -6.88 -17.63
N LYS A 170 14.53 -6.56 -17.98
CA LYS A 170 15.13 -5.26 -17.65
C LYS A 170 14.44 -4.11 -18.38
N ALA A 171 14.08 -4.28 -19.65
CA ALA A 171 13.36 -3.26 -20.41
C ALA A 171 12.00 -2.91 -19.77
N PHE A 172 11.23 -3.91 -19.34
CA PHE A 172 9.97 -3.67 -18.62
C PHE A 172 10.18 -3.09 -17.22
N HIS A 173 11.29 -3.42 -16.55
CA HIS A 173 11.63 -2.77 -15.29
C HIS A 173 11.94 -1.28 -15.48
N GLU A 174 12.79 -0.94 -16.46
CA GLU A 174 13.15 0.43 -16.80
C GLU A 174 11.91 1.24 -17.23
N MET A 175 11.03 0.66 -18.05
CA MET A 175 9.74 1.27 -18.41
C MET A 175 8.88 1.55 -17.17
N ALA A 176 8.71 0.57 -16.27
CA ALA A 176 7.91 0.77 -15.06
C ALA A 176 8.46 1.90 -14.17
N GLU A 177 9.79 2.01 -14.03
CA GLU A 177 10.42 3.12 -13.30
C GLU A 177 10.21 4.46 -13.99
N ALA A 178 10.45 4.53 -15.32
CA ALA A 178 10.26 5.76 -16.09
C ALA A 178 8.81 6.25 -16.06
N VAL A 179 7.83 5.35 -16.20
CA VAL A 179 6.41 5.71 -16.14
C VAL A 179 6.02 6.17 -14.74
N ALA A 180 6.55 5.56 -13.68
CA ALA A 180 6.31 6.00 -12.32
C ALA A 180 6.86 7.42 -12.06
N GLU A 181 8.05 7.74 -12.58
CA GLU A 181 8.61 9.10 -12.53
C GLU A 181 7.75 10.10 -13.30
N ARG A 182 7.25 9.73 -14.48
CA ARG A 182 6.35 10.61 -15.27
C ARG A 182 5.02 10.84 -14.57
N LEU A 183 4.46 9.79 -13.96
CA LEU A 183 3.23 9.87 -13.17
C LEU A 183 3.40 10.83 -11.98
N LEU A 184 4.53 10.72 -11.28
CA LEU A 184 4.91 11.64 -10.22
C LEU A 184 5.03 13.08 -10.72
N ASP A 185 5.80 13.31 -11.80
CA ASP A 185 5.97 14.65 -12.38
C ASP A 185 4.62 15.29 -12.73
N LEU A 186 3.72 14.54 -13.36
CA LEU A 186 2.40 15.03 -13.72
C LEU A 186 1.58 15.41 -12.49
N HIS A 187 1.54 14.58 -11.46
CA HIS A 187 0.88 14.92 -10.20
C HIS A 187 1.49 16.14 -9.51
N CYS A 188 2.82 16.24 -9.46
CA CYS A 188 3.53 17.39 -8.89
C CYS A 188 3.23 18.68 -9.67
N ARG A 189 3.16 18.63 -10.99
CA ARG A 189 2.75 19.76 -11.84
C ARG A 189 1.31 20.13 -11.60
N LEU A 190 0.39 19.17 -11.50
CA LEU A 190 -1.01 19.44 -11.18
C LEU A 190 -1.15 20.15 -9.84
N ILE A 191 -0.42 19.65 -8.82
CA ILE A 191 -0.38 20.26 -7.50
C ILE A 191 0.16 21.69 -7.58
N SER A 192 1.31 21.89 -8.22
CA SER A 192 1.98 23.20 -8.26
C SER A 192 1.20 24.25 -9.05
N LEU A 193 0.60 23.87 -10.18
CA LEU A 193 0.00 24.80 -11.13
C LEU A 193 -1.48 25.07 -10.87
N TYR A 194 -2.21 24.09 -10.35
CA TYR A 194 -3.67 24.19 -10.19
C TYR A 194 -4.12 24.11 -8.74
N ILE A 195 -3.60 23.17 -7.96
CA ILE A 195 -4.10 22.95 -6.58
C ILE A 195 -3.56 24.00 -5.62
N LEU A 196 -2.26 24.29 -5.71
CA LEU A 196 -1.59 25.23 -4.84
C LEU A 196 -1.60 26.65 -5.43
N ASN A 197 -2.43 27.00 -6.41
CA ASN A 197 -2.33 28.29 -7.08
C ASN A 197 -3.66 29.06 -7.08
N GLU A 198 -4.18 29.35 -5.88
CA GLU A 198 -5.39 30.16 -5.71
C GLU A 198 -5.02 31.55 -5.16
N ALA A 199 -5.42 32.59 -5.90
CA ALA A 199 -4.91 33.94 -5.70
C ALA A 199 -5.40 34.59 -4.38
N ASP A 200 -6.66 34.41 -4.01
CA ASP A 200 -7.25 35.09 -2.86
C ASP A 200 -6.75 34.52 -1.52
N SER A 201 -6.56 33.20 -1.46
CA SER A 201 -5.95 32.50 -0.31
C SER A 201 -4.50 32.91 -0.08
N LEU A 202 -3.77 33.21 -1.16
CA LEU A 202 -2.34 33.54 -1.12
C LEU A 202 -2.08 35.05 -1.09
N SER A 203 -3.12 35.89 -1.16
CA SER A 203 -3.04 37.35 -1.09
C SER A 203 -2.80 37.86 0.34
N TRP A 204 -1.70 37.44 0.95
CA TRP A 204 -1.33 37.79 2.32
C TRP A 204 -1.07 39.29 2.52
N HIS A 205 -0.79 40.02 1.44
CA HIS A 205 -0.61 41.47 1.44
C HIS A 205 -1.94 42.25 1.41
N SER A 206 -3.08 41.56 1.28
CA SER A 206 -4.40 42.19 1.30
C SER A 206 -4.68 42.82 2.66
N ASN A 207 -5.27 44.01 2.65
CA ASN A 207 -5.76 44.67 3.86
C ASN A 207 -7.18 44.21 4.26
N LYS A 208 -7.80 43.33 3.47
CA LYS A 208 -9.11 42.75 3.77
C LYS A 208 -8.93 41.41 4.47
N PRO A 209 -9.74 41.08 5.48
CA PRO A 209 -9.84 39.71 5.98
C PRO A 209 -10.23 38.73 4.87
N PHE A 210 -9.94 37.44 5.07
CA PHE A 210 -10.42 36.33 4.27
C PHE A 210 -11.72 35.78 4.86
N PHE A 211 -11.58 34.77 5.71
CA PHE A 211 -12.61 34.05 6.45
C PHE A 211 -11.99 33.60 7.79
N GLU A 212 -11.25 34.51 8.43
CA GLU A 212 -10.55 34.26 9.68
C GLU A 212 -11.54 33.71 10.71
N ARG A 213 -11.13 32.63 11.40
CA ARG A 213 -11.93 31.91 12.42
C ARG A 213 -13.12 31.10 11.91
N GLU A 214 -13.44 31.15 10.62
CA GLU A 214 -14.49 30.31 10.04
C GLU A 214 -13.91 29.05 9.38
N ARG A 215 -12.78 29.18 8.68
CA ARG A 215 -12.18 28.08 7.90
C ARG A 215 -10.72 28.34 7.53
N CYS A 216 -10.01 27.26 7.17
CA CYS A 216 -8.70 27.35 6.52
C CYS A 216 -8.83 27.78 5.05
N SER A 217 -7.71 28.17 4.43
CA SER A 217 -7.71 28.57 3.03
C SER A 217 -8.07 27.44 2.08
N TYR A 218 -8.65 27.82 0.94
CA TYR A 218 -9.00 26.85 -0.10
C TYR A 218 -7.79 26.09 -0.61
N VAL A 219 -6.62 26.73 -0.68
CA VAL A 219 -5.36 26.09 -1.09
C VAL A 219 -5.03 24.88 -0.23
N ILE A 220 -5.11 25.01 1.10
CA ILE A 220 -4.79 23.89 2.00
C ILE A 220 -5.88 22.82 1.96
N GLN A 221 -7.16 23.21 1.85
CA GLN A 221 -8.28 22.27 1.71
C GLN A 221 -8.17 21.45 0.41
N MET A 222 -7.95 22.11 -0.72
CA MET A 222 -7.82 21.47 -2.02
C MET A 222 -6.59 20.56 -2.06
N TRP A 223 -5.47 20.99 -1.49
CA TRP A 223 -4.28 20.15 -1.38
C TRP A 223 -4.54 18.88 -0.56
N TRP A 224 -5.15 19.00 0.62
CA TRP A 224 -5.52 17.85 1.44
C TRP A 224 -6.44 16.88 0.68
N LEU A 225 -7.52 17.41 0.08
CA LEU A 225 -8.49 16.60 -0.66
C LEU A 225 -7.85 15.91 -1.88
N TYR A 226 -7.01 16.64 -2.62
CA TYR A 226 -6.29 16.09 -3.76
C TYR A 226 -5.35 14.96 -3.33
N MET A 227 -4.52 15.18 -2.30
CA MET A 227 -3.61 14.16 -1.79
C MET A 227 -4.36 12.91 -1.32
N GLN A 228 -5.49 13.06 -0.63
CA GLN A 228 -6.31 11.93 -0.18
C GLN A 228 -6.97 11.17 -1.34
N GLY A 229 -7.52 11.89 -2.33
CA GLY A 229 -8.09 11.29 -3.53
C GLY A 229 -7.03 10.52 -4.32
N THR A 230 -5.90 11.14 -4.61
CA THR A 230 -4.80 10.47 -5.32
C THR A 230 -4.25 9.27 -4.55
N LYS A 231 -4.14 9.34 -3.22
CA LYS A 231 -3.76 8.17 -2.42
C LYS A 231 -4.71 7.00 -2.64
N ALA A 232 -6.01 7.24 -2.61
CA ALA A 232 -7.01 6.21 -2.85
C ALA A 232 -6.91 5.65 -4.27
N ASP A 233 -6.72 6.50 -5.27
CA ASP A 233 -6.56 6.08 -6.67
C ASP A 233 -5.31 5.23 -6.87
N LEU A 234 -4.15 5.68 -6.36
CA LEU A 234 -2.90 4.94 -6.43
C LEU A 234 -3.01 3.58 -5.71
N TRP A 235 -3.61 3.54 -4.51
CA TRP A 235 -3.80 2.30 -3.75
C TRP A 235 -4.65 1.29 -4.49
N ASN A 236 -5.56 1.76 -5.36
CA ASN A 236 -6.49 0.90 -6.10
C ASN A 236 -6.00 0.53 -7.50
N THR A 237 -5.04 1.25 -8.07
CA THR A 237 -4.63 1.08 -9.48
C THR A 237 -3.27 0.42 -9.63
N VAL A 238 -2.23 0.96 -9.01
CA VAL A 238 -0.83 0.54 -9.20
C VAL A 238 -0.41 -0.50 -8.16
N SER A 239 0.84 -0.97 -8.23
CA SER A 239 1.36 -1.93 -7.24
C SER A 239 1.60 -1.27 -5.89
N PRO A 240 1.39 -1.96 -4.76
CA PRO A 240 1.44 -1.38 -3.42
C PRO A 240 2.70 -0.58 -3.09
N LYS A 241 3.91 -1.11 -3.35
CA LYS A 241 5.15 -0.37 -3.04
C LYS A 241 5.33 0.83 -3.97
N MET A 242 4.95 0.68 -5.24
CA MET A 242 4.99 1.77 -6.20
C MET A 242 4.03 2.90 -5.81
N ALA A 243 2.81 2.56 -5.39
CA ALA A 243 1.80 3.50 -4.92
C ALA A 243 2.37 4.33 -3.77
N GLN A 244 2.93 3.66 -2.75
CA GLN A 244 3.49 4.32 -1.58
C GLN A 244 4.69 5.20 -1.91
N ARG A 245 5.55 4.77 -2.84
CA ARG A 245 6.68 5.58 -3.30
C ARG A 245 6.20 6.87 -3.97
N VAL A 246 5.36 6.77 -5.00
CA VAL A 246 4.84 7.92 -5.75
C VAL A 246 4.12 8.89 -4.81
N PHE A 247 3.25 8.38 -3.93
CA PHE A 247 2.55 9.20 -2.95
C PHE A 247 3.48 9.92 -1.97
N SER A 248 4.53 9.24 -1.48
CA SER A 248 5.52 9.84 -0.56
C SER A 248 6.30 10.96 -1.22
N GLU A 249 6.69 10.77 -2.49
CA GLU A 249 7.42 11.78 -3.26
C GLU A 249 6.52 12.98 -3.62
N MET A 250 5.25 12.75 -3.97
CA MET A 250 4.25 13.81 -4.14
C MET A 250 4.09 14.66 -2.87
N LEU A 251 4.01 14.01 -1.70
CA LEU A 251 3.94 14.70 -0.42
C LEU A 251 5.20 15.53 -0.18
N ASN A 252 6.37 14.96 -0.45
CA ASN A 252 7.65 15.64 -0.29
C ASN A 252 7.79 16.88 -1.18
N GLU A 253 7.41 16.79 -2.46
CA GLU A 253 7.50 17.91 -3.42
C GLU A 253 6.46 19.00 -3.14
N SER A 254 5.21 18.61 -2.83
CA SER A 254 4.18 19.58 -2.46
C SER A 254 4.52 20.34 -1.18
N LEU A 255 5.17 19.68 -0.22
CA LEU A 255 5.69 20.32 0.99
C LEU A 255 6.83 21.30 0.71
N SER A 256 7.67 21.08 -0.31
CA SER A 256 8.68 22.05 -0.72
C SER A 256 8.02 23.38 -1.09
N ILE A 257 6.92 23.33 -1.85
CA ILE A 257 6.17 24.51 -2.30
C ILE A 257 5.51 25.21 -1.10
N ILE A 258 4.79 24.45 -0.27
CA ILE A 258 4.11 24.98 0.92
C ILE A 258 5.12 25.66 1.85
N THR A 259 6.17 24.94 2.24
CA THR A 259 7.19 25.42 3.18
C THR A 259 7.86 26.69 2.67
N THR A 260 8.29 26.70 1.39
CA THR A 260 8.92 27.87 0.78
C THR A 260 8.01 29.10 0.81
N ARG A 261 6.72 28.93 0.51
CA ARG A 261 5.76 30.06 0.53
C ARG A 261 5.57 30.61 1.92
N PHE A 262 5.37 29.77 2.93
CA PHE A 262 5.21 30.25 4.30
C PHE A 262 6.49 30.90 4.85
N ILE A 263 7.68 30.40 4.50
CA ILE A 263 8.93 31.05 4.91
C ILE A 263 9.02 32.48 4.35
N HIS A 264 8.66 32.69 3.09
CA HIS A 264 8.80 33.98 2.41
C HIS A 264 7.58 34.90 2.55
N GLY A 265 6.43 34.37 2.99
CA GLY A 265 5.19 35.12 3.13
C GLY A 265 5.31 36.34 4.03
N ARG A 266 4.56 37.40 3.74
CA ARG A 266 4.51 38.63 4.56
C ARG A 266 3.05 39.05 4.77
N PRO A 267 2.35 38.40 5.72
CA PRO A 267 0.95 38.73 5.97
C PRO A 267 0.79 40.11 6.59
N THR A 268 -0.26 40.82 6.19
CA THR A 268 -0.77 41.98 6.92
C THR A 268 -1.39 41.55 8.24
N LEU A 269 -1.68 42.49 9.13
CA LEU A 269 -2.43 42.21 10.36
C LEU A 269 -3.82 41.61 10.07
N ALA A 270 -4.45 42.01 8.95
CA ALA A 270 -5.76 41.49 8.55
C ALA A 270 -5.69 40.00 8.15
N ARG A 271 -4.57 39.54 7.58
CA ARG A 271 -4.37 38.16 7.09
C ARG A 271 -3.54 37.28 8.00
N PHE A 272 -3.06 37.83 9.12
CA PHE A 272 -2.16 37.14 10.04
C PHE A 272 -2.79 35.87 10.62
N GLU A 273 -4.07 35.94 11.03
CA GLU A 273 -4.78 34.76 11.58
C GLU A 273 -4.91 33.63 10.56
N GLN A 274 -5.29 33.96 9.32
CA GLN A 274 -5.34 33.01 8.22
C GLN A 274 -3.96 32.36 7.98
N PHE A 275 -2.89 33.16 7.95
CA PHE A 275 -1.54 32.71 7.65
C PHE A 275 -1.04 31.64 8.63
N TRP A 276 -1.12 31.89 9.94
CA TRP A 276 -0.64 30.90 10.92
C TRP A 276 -1.58 29.71 11.03
N SER A 277 -2.90 29.91 10.86
CA SER A 277 -3.88 28.82 10.82
C SER A 277 -3.60 27.88 9.66
N ASP A 278 -3.32 28.39 8.46
CA ASP A 278 -3.00 27.58 7.29
C ASP A 278 -1.69 26.79 7.46
N ALA A 279 -0.64 27.40 8.03
CA ALA A 279 0.61 26.72 8.33
C ALA A 279 0.41 25.58 9.34
N PHE A 280 -0.39 25.81 10.40
CA PHE A 280 -0.72 24.77 11.37
C PHE A 280 -1.55 23.65 10.74
N ASN A 281 -2.59 23.99 9.96
CA ASN A 281 -3.42 23.01 9.26
C ASN A 281 -2.62 22.19 8.25
N ALA A 282 -1.65 22.80 7.55
CA ALA A 282 -0.74 22.08 6.66
C ALA A 282 0.05 21.00 7.43
N LEU A 283 0.59 21.33 8.60
CA LEU A 283 1.28 20.36 9.48
C LEU A 283 0.34 19.25 9.98
N CYS A 284 -0.87 19.60 10.40
CA CYS A 284 -1.88 18.62 10.82
C CYS A 284 -2.21 17.65 9.69
N CYS A 285 -2.53 18.17 8.50
CA CYS A 285 -2.79 17.39 7.30
C CYS A 285 -1.61 16.48 6.96
N THR A 286 -0.37 16.99 6.98
CA THR A 286 0.82 16.17 6.75
C THR A 286 0.95 15.03 7.74
N GLY A 287 0.61 15.23 9.02
CA GLY A 287 0.61 14.15 10.01
C GLY A 287 -0.24 12.95 9.57
N TYR A 288 -1.44 13.20 9.04
CA TYR A 288 -2.30 12.12 8.54
C TYR A 288 -1.87 11.58 7.18
N LEU A 289 -1.35 12.42 6.28
CA LEU A 289 -0.83 11.96 4.98
C LEU A 289 0.41 11.08 5.17
N ALA A 290 1.29 11.43 6.10
CA ALA A 290 2.53 10.69 6.38
C ALA A 290 2.28 9.23 6.81
N LEU A 291 1.12 8.90 7.38
CA LEU A 291 0.75 7.52 7.69
C LEU A 291 0.73 6.61 6.45
N GLY A 292 0.39 7.16 5.28
CA GLY A 292 0.43 6.44 4.00
C GLY A 292 1.81 6.40 3.37
N ALA A 293 2.70 7.33 3.75
CA ALA A 293 4.07 7.43 3.23
C ALA A 293 5.07 6.58 4.03
N CYS A 294 4.89 6.47 5.34
CA CYS A 294 5.75 5.71 6.23
C CYS A 294 5.41 4.21 6.24
N VAL A 295 6.43 3.38 6.42
CA VAL A 295 6.29 1.92 6.53
C VAL A 295 6.09 1.47 7.98
N ASP A 296 6.67 2.20 8.94
CA ASP A 296 6.63 1.88 10.37
C ASP A 296 6.53 3.14 11.25
N SER A 297 6.36 2.94 12.56
CA SER A 297 6.33 4.03 13.54
C SER A 297 7.63 4.82 13.62
N ASP A 298 8.79 4.21 13.38
CA ASP A 298 10.09 4.91 13.39
C ASP A 298 10.16 5.97 12.30
N GLY A 299 9.74 5.60 11.08
CA GLY A 299 9.59 6.51 9.96
C GLY A 299 8.60 7.63 10.27
N MET A 300 7.51 7.33 10.97
CA MET A 300 6.48 8.31 11.32
C MET A 300 6.94 9.29 12.43
N ILE A 301 7.66 8.81 13.45
CA ILE A 301 8.21 9.62 14.54
C ILE A 301 9.45 10.42 14.07
N GLY A 302 10.08 9.94 13.00
CA GLY A 302 11.32 10.42 12.46
C GLY A 302 12.51 10.10 13.38
N THR A 303 12.44 9.12 14.28
CA THR A 303 13.57 8.74 15.12
C THR A 303 14.75 8.27 14.26
N ARG A 304 15.99 8.58 14.68
CA ARG A 304 17.22 8.15 13.97
C ARG A 304 17.26 8.58 12.49
N PRO A 305 17.37 9.90 12.19
CA PRO A 305 17.26 10.44 10.83
C PRO A 305 18.26 9.84 9.82
N ASN A 306 19.39 9.29 10.27
CA ASN A 306 20.39 8.64 9.41
C ASN A 306 19.91 7.29 8.85
N ASN A 307 18.94 6.65 9.50
CA ASN A 307 18.40 5.34 9.09
C ASN A 307 17.11 5.48 8.28
N LEU A 308 16.60 6.70 8.11
CA LEU A 308 15.36 6.96 7.41
C LEU A 308 15.61 7.05 5.89
N PRO A 309 14.63 6.62 5.07
CA PRO A 309 14.63 6.93 3.65
C PRO A 309 14.71 8.45 3.42
N THR A 310 15.43 8.87 2.37
CA THR A 310 15.64 10.29 2.04
C THR A 310 14.34 11.09 2.00
N VAL A 311 13.32 10.58 1.31
CA VAL A 311 12.00 11.23 1.18
C VAL A 311 11.35 11.49 2.53
N ILE A 312 11.37 10.51 3.44
CA ILE A 312 10.79 10.65 4.77
C ILE A 312 11.57 11.65 5.62
N ARG A 313 12.91 11.60 5.54
CA ARG A 313 13.77 12.58 6.22
C ARG A 313 13.48 14.00 5.74
N ASP A 314 13.29 14.19 4.44
CA ASP A 314 13.03 15.50 3.85
C ASP A 314 11.63 16.01 4.24
N ILE A 315 10.61 15.14 4.29
CA ILE A 315 9.28 15.48 4.83
C ILE A 315 9.41 16.00 6.28
N HIS A 316 10.16 15.30 7.14
CA HIS A 316 10.37 15.76 8.52
C HIS A 316 11.12 17.09 8.59
N ALA A 317 12.14 17.30 7.75
CA ALA A 317 12.90 18.54 7.71
C ALA A 317 12.00 19.72 7.31
N LYS A 318 11.23 19.58 6.23
CA LYS A 318 10.28 20.60 5.73
C LYS A 318 9.20 20.93 6.76
N CYS A 319 8.62 19.91 7.40
CA CYS A 319 7.64 20.13 8.47
C CYS A 319 8.26 20.84 9.68
N ASN A 320 9.51 20.54 10.01
CA ASN A 320 10.22 21.23 11.09
C ASN A 320 10.50 22.70 10.76
N GLU A 321 10.90 23.00 9.52
CA GLU A 321 11.05 24.39 9.06
C GLU A 321 9.73 25.15 9.10
N LEU A 322 8.64 24.53 8.64
CA LEU A 322 7.30 25.11 8.70
C LEU A 322 6.84 25.35 10.14
N LEU A 323 7.12 24.42 11.07
CA LEU A 323 6.86 24.59 12.50
C LEU A 323 7.67 25.77 13.06
N ILE A 324 8.96 25.89 12.75
CA ILE A 324 9.77 27.01 13.21
C ILE A 324 9.20 28.34 12.68
N CYS A 325 8.79 28.38 11.41
CA CYS A 325 8.13 29.53 10.83
C CYS A 325 6.84 29.91 11.60
N LEU A 326 6.01 28.91 11.90
CA LEU A 326 4.80 29.07 12.70
C LEU A 326 5.11 29.63 14.10
N LEU A 327 6.11 29.08 14.79
CA LEU A 327 6.49 29.52 16.13
C LEU A 327 7.02 30.96 16.13
N LEU A 328 7.94 31.30 15.22
CA LEU A 328 8.55 32.62 15.17
C LEU A 328 7.57 33.71 14.77
N ARG A 329 6.58 33.38 13.92
CA ARG A 329 5.61 34.36 13.42
C ARG A 329 4.34 34.39 14.25
N GLY A 330 3.89 33.26 14.79
CA GLY A 330 2.63 33.13 15.54
C GLY A 330 2.74 33.44 17.03
N THR A 331 3.94 33.42 17.61
CA THR A 331 4.13 33.68 19.05
C THR A 331 4.12 35.19 19.32
N PRO A 332 3.44 35.66 20.39
CA PRO A 332 3.46 37.08 20.69
C PRO A 332 4.87 37.57 21.07
N LEU A 333 5.14 38.84 20.77
CA LEU A 333 6.50 39.40 20.81
C LEU A 333 7.11 39.36 22.22
N LYS A 334 6.29 39.44 23.27
CA LYS A 334 6.74 39.42 24.66
C LYS A 334 7.39 38.07 25.01
N GLU A 335 6.77 36.98 24.59
CA GLU A 335 7.22 35.60 24.79
C GLU A 335 8.48 35.33 23.97
N LEU A 336 8.52 35.80 22.72
CA LEU A 336 9.74 35.74 21.90
C LEU A 336 10.87 36.52 22.57
N TYR A 337 10.64 37.75 23.04
CA TYR A 337 11.67 38.51 23.75
C TYR A 337 12.19 37.75 24.97
N GLN A 338 11.31 37.14 25.77
CA GLN A 338 11.71 36.37 26.95
C GLN A 338 12.59 35.16 26.62
N ILE A 339 12.32 34.47 25.52
CA ILE A 339 13.09 33.31 25.07
C ILE A 339 14.44 33.75 24.47
N PHE A 340 14.45 34.81 23.68
CA PHE A 340 15.61 35.26 22.91
C PHE A 340 16.52 36.26 23.66
N ARG A 341 16.11 36.78 24.84
CA ARG A 341 16.90 37.77 25.62
C ARG A 341 18.30 37.30 26.01
N HIS A 342 18.54 35.99 26.02
CA HIS A 342 19.84 35.38 26.36
C HIS A 342 20.65 34.96 25.11
N GLY A 343 20.27 35.43 23.92
CA GLY A 343 20.93 35.10 22.66
C GLY A 343 20.38 33.84 21.98
N LEU A 344 20.93 33.52 20.80
CA LEU A 344 20.46 32.42 19.94
C LEU A 344 21.10 31.06 20.29
N GLU A 345 22.28 31.06 20.90
CA GLU A 345 23.16 29.89 21.04
C GLU A 345 22.54 28.73 21.85
N ASN A 346 21.62 29.05 22.78
CA ASN A 346 21.00 28.07 23.66
C ASN A 346 19.60 27.61 23.22
N LEU A 347 19.14 28.04 22.05
CA LEU A 347 17.80 27.71 21.58
C LEU A 347 17.69 26.26 21.14
N THR A 348 16.73 25.54 21.72
CA THR A 348 16.44 24.13 21.41
C THR A 348 16.12 23.93 19.92
N ILE A 349 15.51 24.91 19.26
CA ILE A 349 15.17 24.85 17.82
C ILE A 349 16.41 24.79 16.91
N LEU A 350 17.58 25.20 17.40
CA LEU A 350 18.86 25.18 16.66
C LEU A 350 19.70 23.93 16.96
N ARG A 351 19.31 23.12 17.95
CA ARG A 351 20.05 21.94 18.36
C ARG A 351 19.64 20.73 17.51
N PRO A 352 20.57 19.80 17.22
CA PRO A 352 20.25 18.57 16.52
C PRO A 352 19.24 17.76 17.33
N ARG A 353 18.18 17.30 16.65
CA ARG A 353 17.09 16.55 17.26
C ARG A 353 17.57 15.19 17.77
N ARG A 354 17.16 14.84 19.00
CA ARG A 354 17.49 13.55 19.65
C ARG A 354 16.28 12.65 19.91
N GLY A 355 15.06 13.15 19.73
CA GLY A 355 13.81 12.44 20.03
C GLY A 355 12.79 12.54 18.89
N PRO A 356 11.50 12.26 19.18
CA PRO A 356 10.39 12.44 18.25
C PRO A 356 10.37 13.79 17.55
N ALA A 357 9.87 13.83 16.31
CA ALA A 357 9.71 15.06 15.56
C ALA A 357 8.71 16.01 16.28
N PRO A 358 9.12 17.22 16.72
CA PRO A 358 8.26 18.10 17.51
C PRO A 358 6.99 18.52 16.76
N TRP A 359 7.07 18.69 15.44
CA TRP A 359 5.92 19.07 14.61
C TRP A 359 4.80 18.02 14.70
N LEU A 360 5.15 16.74 14.80
CA LEU A 360 4.16 15.67 14.90
C LEU A 360 3.49 15.67 16.27
N LEU A 361 4.29 15.82 17.33
CA LEU A 361 3.78 15.87 18.71
C LEU A 361 2.79 17.03 18.92
N ILE A 362 3.06 18.17 18.29
CA ILE A 362 2.26 19.39 18.43
C ILE A 362 1.04 19.36 17.52
N CYS A 363 1.20 18.98 16.25
CA CYS A 363 0.16 19.14 15.22
C CYS A 363 -0.71 17.89 15.04
N ALA A 364 -0.27 16.71 15.48
CA ALA A 364 -1.06 15.49 15.37
C ALA A 364 -1.08 14.66 16.69
N PRO A 365 -1.42 15.27 17.84
CA PRO A 365 -1.42 14.57 19.13
C PRO A 365 -2.38 13.36 19.16
N ASN A 366 -3.50 13.45 18.43
CA ASN A 366 -4.49 12.37 18.32
C ASN A 366 -3.91 11.09 17.70
N LEU A 367 -2.91 11.20 16.82
CA LEU A 367 -2.24 10.02 16.23
C LEU A 367 -1.42 9.23 17.25
N LEU A 368 -1.09 9.86 18.38
CA LEU A 368 -0.34 9.29 19.49
C LEU A 368 -1.24 8.97 20.68
N GLY A 369 -2.56 9.14 20.56
CA GLY A 369 -3.50 9.02 21.68
C GLY A 369 -3.25 10.03 22.80
N LEU A 370 -2.70 11.21 22.48
CA LEU A 370 -2.46 12.28 23.44
C LEU A 370 -3.73 13.12 23.62
N ASP A 371 -4.52 12.84 24.65
CA ASP A 371 -5.62 13.73 25.06
C ASP A 371 -5.09 15.00 25.75
N ALA A 372 -3.87 14.94 26.30
CA ALA A 372 -3.01 16.06 26.68
C ALA A 372 -1.56 15.55 26.77
N ILE A 373 -0.56 16.41 26.56
CA ILE A 373 0.86 16.07 26.80
C ILE A 373 1.01 15.91 28.33
N ASN A 374 0.76 14.69 28.82
CA ASN A 374 0.68 14.40 30.25
C ASN A 374 2.05 14.39 30.94
N SER A 375 3.15 14.30 30.18
CA SER A 375 4.52 14.32 30.72
C SER A 375 5.54 14.96 29.77
N PRO A 376 6.47 15.81 30.27
CA PRO A 376 7.62 16.29 29.50
C PRO A 376 8.53 15.17 28.98
N ALA A 377 8.48 13.98 29.59
CA ALA A 377 9.29 12.83 29.19
C ALA A 377 8.93 12.30 27.78
N ASP A 378 7.66 12.46 27.37
CA ASP A 378 7.16 12.02 26.07
C ASP A 378 7.78 12.77 24.88
N ILE A 379 8.33 13.96 25.15
CA ILE A 379 9.03 14.80 24.18
C ILE A 379 10.43 14.21 23.86
N ILE A 380 10.98 13.42 24.78
CA ILE A 380 12.31 12.81 24.67
C ILE A 380 12.19 11.38 24.14
N THR A 381 11.29 10.59 24.72
CA THR A 381 11.03 9.20 24.35
C THR A 381 9.55 8.89 24.49
N LEU A 382 8.92 8.38 23.43
CA LEU A 382 7.54 7.94 23.47
C LEU A 382 7.41 6.68 24.33
N SER A 383 6.37 6.64 25.18
CA SER A 383 6.02 5.42 25.92
C SER A 383 5.63 4.29 24.96
N GLU A 384 5.81 3.04 25.41
CA GLU A 384 5.54 1.87 24.56
C GLU A 384 4.11 1.86 24.00
N ASP A 385 3.12 2.20 24.83
CA ASP A 385 1.70 2.29 24.42
C ASP A 385 1.49 3.24 23.23
N LYS A 386 2.20 4.37 23.20
CA LYS A 386 2.09 5.37 22.12
C LYS A 386 2.74 4.87 20.85
N VAL A 387 3.85 4.14 20.96
CA VAL A 387 4.50 3.49 19.82
C VAL A 387 3.56 2.44 19.23
N VAL A 388 2.84 1.68 20.05
CA VAL A 388 1.82 0.72 19.60
C VAL A 388 0.68 1.40 18.85
N ILE A 389 0.10 2.47 19.42
CA ILE A 389 -0.99 3.23 18.78
C ILE A 389 -0.53 3.75 17.41
N LEU A 390 0.69 4.29 17.34
CA LEU A 390 1.21 4.83 16.10
C LEU A 390 1.49 3.74 15.07
N GLU A 391 2.09 2.62 15.47
CA GLU A 391 2.33 1.48 14.58
C GLU A 391 1.01 0.94 14.02
N LEU A 392 -0.05 0.86 14.85
CA LEU A 392 -1.38 0.49 14.41
C LEU A 392 -1.97 1.50 13.41
N ASN A 393 -1.78 2.80 13.64
CA ASN A 393 -2.19 3.84 12.71
C ASN A 393 -1.46 3.71 11.37
N VAL A 394 -0.15 3.46 11.36
CA VAL A 394 0.62 3.23 10.13
C VAL A 394 0.12 1.98 9.40
N LEU A 395 -0.08 0.86 10.11
CA LEU A 395 -0.59 -0.39 9.54
C LEU A 395 -1.92 -0.19 8.80
N ARG A 396 -2.83 0.60 9.36
CA ARG A 396 -4.16 0.88 8.76
C ARG A 396 -4.12 1.68 7.47
N HIS A 397 -3.03 2.40 7.22
CA HIS A 397 -2.89 3.28 6.06
C HIS A 397 -2.02 2.68 4.94
N GLN A 398 -1.56 1.43 5.10
CA GLN A 398 -0.77 0.74 4.09
C GLN A 398 -1.59 0.37 2.84
N PRO A 399 -0.96 0.29 1.66
CA PRO A 399 -1.62 -0.07 0.39
C PRO A 399 -2.10 -1.51 0.31
N GLN A 400 -1.58 -2.36 1.19
CA GLN A 400 -1.96 -3.75 1.32
C GLN A 400 -1.75 -4.22 2.75
N PRO A 401 -2.37 -5.34 3.17
CA PRO A 401 -2.05 -5.97 4.45
C PRO A 401 -0.56 -6.28 4.55
N ASN A 402 0.12 -5.67 5.51
CA ASN A 402 1.51 -5.95 5.83
C ASN A 402 1.57 -6.96 6.99
N TRP A 403 1.66 -8.25 6.66
CA TRP A 403 1.66 -9.33 7.65
C TRP A 403 2.81 -9.23 8.68
N PRO A 404 4.06 -8.94 8.27
CA PRO A 404 5.13 -8.67 9.24
C PRO A 404 4.78 -7.55 10.24
N GLN A 405 4.19 -6.46 9.76
CA GLN A 405 3.79 -5.34 10.62
C GLN A 405 2.60 -5.71 11.53
N LEU A 406 1.63 -6.49 11.04
CA LEU A 406 0.56 -7.02 11.86
C LEU A 406 1.12 -7.89 13.00
N MET A 407 2.04 -8.79 12.69
CA MET A 407 2.71 -9.63 13.68
C MET A 407 3.49 -8.81 14.71
N LYS A 408 4.18 -7.76 14.25
CA LYS A 408 4.85 -6.78 15.13
C LYS A 408 3.84 -6.15 16.09
N VAL A 409 2.75 -5.56 15.59
CA VAL A 409 1.72 -4.90 16.42
C VAL A 409 1.10 -5.84 17.45
N ILE A 410 0.77 -7.08 17.04
CA ILE A 410 0.21 -8.11 17.93
C ILE A 410 1.18 -8.48 19.06
N SER A 411 2.49 -8.42 18.81
CA SER A 411 3.53 -8.82 19.76
C SER A 411 4.08 -7.70 20.63
N MET A 412 3.78 -6.43 20.32
CA MET A 412 4.29 -5.28 21.05
C MET A 412 3.70 -5.16 22.45
N SER A 413 4.48 -4.55 23.35
CA SER A 413 4.08 -4.19 24.72
C SER A 413 3.41 -5.34 25.47
N ASN A 414 4.08 -6.49 25.53
CA ASN A 414 3.55 -7.70 26.18
C ASN A 414 2.15 -8.09 25.66
N TYR A 415 2.00 -8.09 24.33
CA TYR A 415 0.81 -8.56 23.62
C TYR A 415 -0.48 -7.80 24.01
N ILE A 416 -0.42 -6.52 24.40
CA ILE A 416 -1.59 -5.75 24.85
C ILE A 416 -2.69 -5.72 23.78
N VAL A 417 -2.33 -5.43 22.51
CA VAL A 417 -3.30 -5.37 21.41
C VAL A 417 -3.96 -6.73 21.19
N ALA A 418 -3.17 -7.81 21.21
CA ALA A 418 -3.69 -9.16 21.09
C ALA A 418 -4.63 -9.53 22.24
N LYS A 419 -4.26 -9.21 23.48
CA LYS A 419 -5.12 -9.40 24.67
C LYS A 419 -6.43 -8.63 24.51
N MET A 420 -6.40 -7.37 24.05
CA MET A 420 -7.60 -6.56 23.83
C MET A 420 -8.50 -7.15 22.74
N LEU A 421 -7.93 -7.55 21.61
CA LEU A 421 -8.65 -8.19 20.51
C LEU A 421 -9.28 -9.51 20.98
N LEU A 422 -8.51 -10.34 21.67
CA LEU A 422 -8.96 -11.64 22.18
C LEU A 422 -10.13 -11.47 23.15
N LYS A 423 -10.03 -10.57 24.13
CA LYS A 423 -11.13 -10.27 25.07
C LYS A 423 -12.38 -9.77 24.35
N THR A 424 -12.20 -8.88 23.37
CA THR A 424 -13.33 -8.31 22.61
C THR A 424 -14.03 -9.37 21.77
N LEU A 425 -13.25 -10.21 21.08
CA LEU A 425 -13.77 -11.27 20.22
C LEU A 425 -14.41 -12.39 21.04
N VAL A 426 -13.83 -12.81 22.18
CA VAL A 426 -14.48 -13.78 23.09
C VAL A 426 -15.81 -13.22 23.55
N ARG A 427 -15.86 -11.97 24.04
CA ARG A 427 -17.11 -11.33 24.48
C ARG A 427 -18.17 -11.26 23.38
N GLN A 428 -17.77 -11.05 22.13
CA GLN A 428 -18.69 -11.00 20.99
C GLN A 428 -19.24 -12.37 20.59
N ASN A 429 -18.54 -13.45 20.91
CA ASN A 429 -18.92 -14.82 20.55
C ASN A 429 -19.55 -15.60 21.73
N VAL A 430 -19.74 -14.99 22.91
CA VAL A 430 -20.41 -15.62 24.07
C VAL A 430 -21.80 -16.12 23.66
N GLY A 431 -22.02 -17.44 23.79
CA GLY A 431 -23.28 -18.09 23.42
C GLY A 431 -23.44 -18.48 21.94
N VAL A 432 -22.46 -18.17 21.08
CA VAL A 432 -22.40 -18.65 19.69
C VAL A 432 -21.77 -20.04 19.70
N THR A 433 -22.46 -21.04 19.18
CA THR A 433 -21.90 -22.40 19.04
C THR A 433 -21.29 -22.57 17.66
N CYS A 434 -20.18 -23.31 17.56
CA CYS A 434 -19.51 -23.64 16.30
C CYS A 434 -20.42 -24.36 15.28
N VAL A 435 -21.57 -24.88 15.72
CA VAL A 435 -22.60 -25.51 14.88
C VAL A 435 -23.39 -24.47 14.05
N ASP A 436 -23.52 -23.24 14.54
CA ASP A 436 -24.32 -22.19 13.88
C ASP A 436 -23.67 -21.65 12.59
N ASP A 437 -22.34 -21.75 12.47
CA ASP A 437 -21.59 -21.35 11.27
C ASP A 437 -21.35 -22.52 10.29
N SER A 438 -21.26 -23.77 10.77
CA SER A 438 -21.10 -24.94 9.87
C SER A 438 -22.33 -25.17 9.00
N ASP A 439 -23.53 -24.92 9.51
CA ASP A 439 -24.78 -25.01 8.75
C ASP A 439 -24.93 -23.88 7.71
N ALA A 440 -24.24 -22.75 7.89
CA ALA A 440 -24.17 -21.68 6.91
C ALA A 440 -23.17 -21.98 5.78
N VAL A 441 -22.05 -22.65 6.10
CA VAL A 441 -21.02 -23.09 5.14
C VAL A 441 -21.48 -24.28 4.30
N GLU A 442 -22.34 -25.16 4.81
CA GLU A 442 -22.89 -26.27 4.01
C GLU A 442 -23.99 -25.83 3.03
N LYS A 443 -24.72 -24.75 3.33
CA LYS A 443 -25.78 -24.20 2.45
C LYS A 443 -25.27 -23.29 1.34
N SER A 444 -24.01 -22.84 1.37
CA SER A 444 -23.42 -21.98 0.32
C SER A 444 -22.67 -22.75 -0.78
N LYS A 445 -22.57 -24.08 -0.69
CA LYS A 445 -21.87 -24.95 -1.67
C LYS A 445 -22.48 -24.98 -3.08
N THR A 446 -23.52 -24.21 -3.36
CA THR A 446 -24.03 -23.99 -4.72
C THR A 446 -23.68 -22.57 -5.15
N ASP A 447 -22.65 -22.45 -6.00
CA ASP A 447 -22.16 -21.24 -6.69
C ASP A 447 -21.27 -20.24 -5.91
N GLU A 448 -20.33 -20.71 -5.08
CA GLU A 448 -19.26 -19.85 -4.53
C GLU A 448 -18.26 -19.44 -5.62
N ARG A 449 -18.49 -18.25 -6.20
CA ARG A 449 -17.61 -17.65 -7.20
C ARG A 449 -16.31 -17.19 -6.56
N SER A 450 -15.22 -17.92 -6.85
CA SER A 450 -13.85 -17.46 -6.66
C SER A 450 -13.63 -16.05 -7.19
N CYS A 451 -12.58 -15.37 -6.73
CA CYS A 451 -12.33 -14.04 -7.23
C CYS A 451 -12.19 -14.02 -8.77
N SER A 452 -12.99 -13.19 -9.44
CA SER A 452 -12.95 -13.00 -10.89
C SER A 452 -11.70 -12.25 -11.38
N GLY A 453 -10.68 -12.13 -10.53
CA GLY A 453 -9.45 -11.41 -10.85
C GLY A 453 -8.46 -12.31 -11.57
N PHE A 454 -7.60 -11.72 -12.40
CA PHE A 454 -6.55 -12.47 -13.09
C PHE A 454 -5.59 -13.16 -12.11
N LEU A 455 -5.12 -14.37 -12.46
CA LEU A 455 -4.29 -15.27 -11.64
C LEU A 455 -4.97 -15.81 -10.36
N CYS A 456 -6.28 -15.65 -10.18
CA CYS A 456 -6.96 -16.15 -8.98
C CYS A 456 -6.88 -17.68 -8.88
N SER A 457 -6.36 -18.19 -7.76
CA SER A 457 -6.49 -19.59 -7.41
C SER A 457 -7.82 -19.82 -6.72
N SER A 458 -8.80 -20.34 -7.45
CA SER A 458 -10.17 -20.50 -6.96
C SER A 458 -10.28 -21.21 -5.61
N SER A 459 -9.36 -22.15 -5.32
CA SER A 459 -9.29 -22.89 -4.06
C SER A 459 -8.74 -22.10 -2.86
N ALA A 460 -7.98 -21.01 -3.09
CA ALA A 460 -7.37 -20.21 -2.03
C ALA A 460 -7.91 -18.79 -1.99
N CYS A 461 -8.94 -18.46 -2.78
CA CYS A 461 -9.48 -17.11 -2.89
C CYS A 461 -11.01 -17.12 -2.88
N ASP A 462 -11.57 -17.50 -1.73
CA ASP A 462 -12.99 -17.32 -1.45
C ASP A 462 -13.27 -15.84 -1.18
N LYS A 463 -13.97 -15.21 -2.13
CA LYS A 463 -14.55 -13.87 -1.96
C LYS A 463 -15.62 -13.84 -0.86
N THR A 464 -16.14 -15.01 -0.46
CA THR A 464 -17.33 -15.19 0.36
C THR A 464 -17.05 -15.61 1.80
N LEU A 465 -15.80 -15.59 2.28
CA LEU A 465 -15.56 -15.67 3.72
C LEU A 465 -16.08 -14.38 4.36
N LYS A 466 -17.37 -14.38 4.70
CA LYS A 466 -17.96 -13.41 5.61
C LYS A 466 -17.10 -13.49 6.86
N ILE A 467 -16.27 -12.49 7.08
CA ILE A 467 -15.36 -12.44 8.22
C ILE A 467 -16.23 -12.33 9.47
N THR A 468 -16.56 -13.47 10.07
CA THR A 468 -17.30 -13.56 11.32
C THR A 468 -16.35 -13.34 12.49
N SER A 469 -16.90 -12.85 13.61
CA SER A 469 -16.14 -12.72 14.86
C SER A 469 -15.57 -14.05 15.33
N SER A 470 -16.24 -15.17 15.02
CA SER A 470 -15.80 -16.55 15.32
C SER A 470 -14.56 -16.94 14.50
N LEU A 471 -14.56 -16.68 13.18
CA LEU A 471 -13.42 -16.98 12.30
C LEU A 471 -12.19 -16.14 12.64
N VAL A 472 -12.38 -14.85 12.96
CA VAL A 472 -11.29 -13.97 13.39
C VAL A 472 -10.73 -14.44 14.73
N LEU A 473 -11.60 -14.86 15.65
CA LEU A 473 -11.18 -15.42 16.94
C LEU A 473 -10.31 -16.67 16.73
N TYR A 474 -10.78 -17.64 15.95
CA TYR A 474 -10.02 -18.85 15.61
C TYR A 474 -8.65 -18.54 14.99
N SER A 475 -8.63 -17.61 14.03
CA SER A 475 -7.40 -17.21 13.33
C SER A 475 -6.41 -16.55 14.29
N LEU A 476 -6.89 -15.65 15.15
CA LEU A 476 -6.06 -14.99 16.16
C LEU A 476 -5.51 -15.98 17.17
N PHE A 477 -6.33 -16.92 17.66
CA PHE A 477 -5.88 -18.00 18.54
C PHE A 477 -4.77 -18.84 17.90
N HIS A 478 -4.98 -19.29 16.66
CA HIS A 478 -3.98 -20.06 15.93
C HIS A 478 -2.65 -19.31 15.81
N ILE A 479 -2.70 -18.02 15.47
CA ILE A 479 -1.50 -17.18 15.40
C ILE A 479 -0.82 -17.10 16.76
N LEU A 480 -1.56 -16.82 17.84
CA LEU A 480 -0.98 -16.64 19.17
C LEU A 480 -0.36 -17.92 19.73
N VAL A 481 -0.99 -19.09 19.51
CA VAL A 481 -0.45 -20.39 19.95
C VAL A 481 0.92 -20.66 19.30
N ILE A 482 1.10 -20.28 18.03
CA ILE A 482 2.35 -20.51 17.31
C ILE A 482 3.42 -19.44 17.62
N THR A 483 3.01 -18.22 17.97
CA THR A 483 3.92 -17.06 17.98
C THR A 483 4.26 -16.53 19.37
N VAL A 484 3.49 -16.89 20.40
CA VAL A 484 3.70 -16.43 21.77
C VAL A 484 4.59 -17.43 22.51
N ASN A 485 5.65 -16.94 23.16
CA ASN A 485 6.57 -17.78 23.95
C ASN A 485 5.89 -18.33 25.22
N GLU A 486 4.99 -17.56 25.83
CA GLU A 486 4.22 -17.94 27.03
C GLU A 486 2.71 -17.75 26.76
N PRO A 487 2.08 -18.68 26.02
CA PRO A 487 0.68 -18.55 25.59
C PRO A 487 -0.28 -18.42 26.78
N GLU A 488 0.06 -19.01 27.92
CA GLU A 488 -0.69 -18.97 29.18
C GLU A 488 -1.03 -17.53 29.60
N HIS A 489 -0.05 -16.64 29.62
CA HIS A 489 -0.17 -15.25 30.08
C HIS A 489 -0.99 -14.34 29.15
N VAL A 490 -1.19 -14.76 27.91
CA VAL A 490 -1.91 -14.00 26.89
C VAL A 490 -3.33 -14.55 26.69
N ILE A 491 -3.45 -15.87 26.63
CA ILE A 491 -4.65 -16.56 26.17
C ILE A 491 -5.58 -16.93 27.34
N ILE A 492 -5.05 -17.50 28.43
CA ILE A 492 -5.85 -17.96 29.59
C ILE A 492 -6.70 -16.82 30.20
N PRO A 493 -6.20 -15.58 30.38
CA PRO A 493 -7.00 -14.48 30.93
C PRO A 493 -8.21 -14.09 30.08
N ALA A 494 -8.18 -14.35 28.77
CA ALA A 494 -9.32 -14.12 27.89
C ALA A 494 -10.32 -15.29 27.93
N LEU A 495 -9.82 -16.53 27.96
CA LEU A 495 -10.64 -17.75 28.04
C LEU A 495 -11.42 -17.85 29.35
N LYS A 496 -10.84 -17.42 30.48
CA LYS A 496 -11.52 -17.40 31.81
C LYS A 496 -12.79 -16.55 31.84
N GLN A 497 -13.07 -15.75 30.81
CA GLN A 497 -14.29 -14.94 30.71
C GLN A 497 -15.51 -15.74 30.23
N ASP A 498 -15.31 -16.92 29.64
CA ASP A 498 -16.40 -17.79 29.20
C ASP A 498 -16.16 -19.24 29.64
N PRO A 499 -17.04 -19.86 30.44
CA PRO A 499 -16.91 -21.26 30.83
C PRO A 499 -17.02 -22.26 29.66
N ASN A 500 -17.59 -21.85 28.52
CA ASN A 500 -17.74 -22.68 27.31
C ASN A 500 -16.65 -22.41 26.27
N TRP A 501 -15.49 -21.89 26.69
CA TRP A 501 -14.43 -21.45 25.80
C TRP A 501 -13.90 -22.54 24.84
N SER A 502 -14.02 -23.82 25.22
CA SER A 502 -13.64 -24.97 24.39
C SER A 502 -14.40 -25.06 23.07
N ASN A 503 -15.57 -24.41 22.98
CA ASN A 503 -16.39 -24.39 21.77
C ASN A 503 -15.82 -23.47 20.68
N TYR A 504 -14.89 -22.57 21.02
CA TYR A 504 -14.27 -21.62 20.10
C TYR A 504 -12.98 -22.14 19.45
N LEU A 505 -12.51 -23.32 19.85
CA LEU A 505 -11.21 -23.87 19.48
C LEU A 505 -11.37 -25.23 18.80
N ASP A 506 -10.49 -25.53 17.85
CA ASP A 506 -10.42 -26.88 17.27
C ASP A 506 -9.88 -27.89 18.30
N ARG A 507 -10.24 -29.17 18.17
CA ARG A 507 -9.76 -30.28 18.99
C ARG A 507 -8.23 -30.28 19.15
N GLN A 508 -7.47 -29.95 18.09
CA GLN A 508 -6.01 -29.86 18.19
C GLN A 508 -5.55 -28.70 19.09
N GLN A 509 -6.19 -27.54 18.99
CA GLN A 509 -5.90 -26.37 19.82
C GLN A 509 -6.31 -26.61 21.28
N VAL A 510 -7.45 -27.27 21.49
CA VAL A 510 -7.93 -27.68 22.81
C VAL A 510 -6.94 -28.65 23.46
N VAL A 511 -6.44 -29.65 22.73
CA VAL A 511 -5.44 -30.62 23.23
C VAL A 511 -4.13 -29.94 23.62
N CYS A 512 -3.59 -29.04 22.78
CA CYS A 512 -2.41 -28.25 23.15
C CYS A 512 -2.62 -27.49 24.47
N PHE A 513 -3.81 -26.93 24.70
CA PHE A 513 -4.12 -26.25 25.95
C PHE A 513 -4.33 -27.18 27.14
N TYR A 514 -4.89 -28.37 26.94
CA TYR A 514 -4.98 -29.37 28.02
C TYR A 514 -3.60 -29.87 28.44
N GLU A 515 -2.64 -29.98 27.52
CA GLU A 515 -1.25 -30.32 27.86
C GLU A 515 -0.54 -29.19 28.62
N ILE A 516 -0.73 -27.94 28.19
CA ILE A 516 -0.16 -26.74 28.85
C ILE A 516 -0.82 -26.50 30.23
N SER A 517 -2.15 -26.62 30.32
CA SER A 517 -2.90 -26.37 31.56
C SER A 517 -2.83 -27.52 32.57
N PHE A 518 -2.35 -28.71 32.18
CA PHE A 518 -2.17 -29.83 33.11
C PHE A 518 -1.12 -29.53 34.18
N GLU A 519 -0.16 -28.63 33.90
CA GLU A 519 0.85 -28.21 34.87
C GLU A 519 0.35 -27.09 35.81
N GLU A 520 -0.53 -26.19 35.37
CA GLU A 520 -1.05 -25.09 36.21
C GLU A 520 -2.36 -25.42 36.97
N LEU A 521 -3.12 -26.45 36.58
CA LEU A 521 -4.34 -26.87 37.31
C LEU A 521 -4.08 -27.77 38.53
N ILE A 522 -2.81 -28.10 38.83
CA ILE A 522 -2.40 -28.89 40.01
C ILE A 522 -1.88 -27.99 41.16
N VAL A 523 -2.01 -26.65 41.07
CA VAL A 523 -1.69 -25.74 42.20
C VAL A 523 -2.91 -24.94 42.66
#